data_AF-A0A8X6GNW3-F1
#
_entry.id   AF-A0A8X6GNW3-F1
#
_cell.length_a   1.000
_cell.length_b   1.000
_cell.length_c   1.000
_cell.angle_alpha   90.00
_cell.angle_beta   90.00
_cell.angle_gamma   90.00
#
_symmetry.space_group_name_H-M   'P 1'
#
loop_
_entity.id
_entity.type
_entity.pdbx_description
1 polymer ?
#
loop_
_entity_poly.entity_id
_entity_poly.type
_entity_poly.pdbx_seq_one_letter_code
_entity_poly.pdbx_strand_id
1 'polypeptide(L)'
;MSGTVLDQNGLKFIGENGQIKVYAGNKIIFKASLEQGLYYAYPDIEPKYASSVEKTFKIEGKPNDLMTWHERFGHAPNVDYILKTSRLDAVRGLPKLKRQLNFECEPCRLNKYKRVSFQSIECTRSKAPLNLLHCDVWDQLM
;
A
#
# COMPACT_ATOMS: atom_id res chain seq x y z
N MET A 1 -6.98 1.67 5.08
CA MET A 1 -7.45 2.82 5.88
C MET A 1 -6.31 3.22 6.81
N SER A 2 -5.89 4.48 6.78
CA SER A 2 -4.88 5.01 7.71
C SER A 2 -5.55 5.52 8.99
N GLY A 3 -4.89 5.40 10.15
CA GLY A 3 -5.40 5.92 11.43
C GLY A 3 -5.71 7.42 11.36
N THR A 4 -4.89 8.19 10.66
CA THR A 4 -5.07 9.64 10.48
C THR A 4 -6.42 10.03 9.85
N VAL A 5 -6.88 9.24 8.87
CA VAL A 5 -8.17 9.49 8.20
C VAL A 5 -9.31 9.26 9.18
N LEU A 6 -9.18 8.29 10.09
CA LEU A 6 -10.23 7.96 11.04
C LEU A 6 -10.33 9.03 12.14
N ASP A 7 -9.19 9.55 12.60
CA ASP A 7 -9.12 10.64 13.59
C ASP A 7 -9.71 11.95 13.04
N GLN A 8 -9.38 12.32 11.81
CA GLN A 8 -9.94 13.50 11.15
C GLN A 8 -11.47 13.44 10.97
N ASN A 9 -12.02 12.23 10.88
CA ASN A 9 -13.47 12.02 10.79
C ASN A 9 -14.15 11.91 12.17
N GLY A 10 -13.43 12.15 13.26
CA GLY A 10 -13.99 12.13 14.63
C GLY A 10 -14.40 10.74 15.11
N LEU A 11 -13.79 9.69 14.56
CA LEU A 11 -14.04 8.32 15.00
C LEU A 11 -13.31 8.03 16.32
N LYS A 12 -13.98 7.34 17.24
CA LYS A 12 -13.41 7.01 18.55
C LYS A 12 -12.91 5.57 18.57
N PHE A 13 -11.66 5.38 18.98
CA PHE A 13 -11.03 4.08 19.17
C PHE A 13 -10.98 3.73 20.65
N ILE A 14 -11.47 2.54 21.00
CA ILE A 14 -11.37 2.00 22.37
C ILE A 14 -10.78 0.60 22.29
N GLY A 15 -9.60 0.44 22.89
CA GLY A 15 -8.91 -0.84 23.07
C GLY A 15 -8.99 -1.27 24.53
N GLU A 16 -9.82 -2.25 24.84
CA GLU A 16 -10.02 -2.75 26.21
C GLU A 16 -10.35 -4.25 26.20
N ASN A 17 -9.98 -4.98 27.26
CA ASN A 17 -10.35 -6.40 27.44
C ASN A 17 -10.04 -7.29 26.22
N GLY A 18 -8.89 -7.05 25.56
CA GLY A 18 -8.51 -7.81 24.36
C GLY A 18 -9.39 -7.54 23.14
N GLN A 19 -10.12 -6.42 23.09
CA GLN A 19 -10.94 -6.01 21.95
C GLN A 19 -10.58 -4.59 21.50
N ILE A 20 -10.60 -4.36 20.20
CA ILE A 20 -10.62 -3.02 19.61
C ILE A 20 -12.01 -2.77 19.05
N LYS A 21 -12.62 -1.66 19.45
CA LYS A 21 -13.90 -1.17 18.92
C LYS A 21 -13.71 0.22 18.34
N VAL A 22 -14.25 0.43 17.15
CA VAL A 22 -14.26 1.75 16.50
C VAL A 22 -15.70 2.25 16.44
N TYR A 23 -15.89 3.47 16.91
CA TYR A 23 -17.20 4.11 17.03
C TYR A 23 -17.32 5.29 16.07
N ALA A 24 -18.45 5.34 15.36
CA ALA A 24 -18.95 6.55 14.73
C ALA A 24 -20.13 7.07 15.60
N GLY A 25 -19.86 8.06 16.44
CA GLY A 25 -20.79 8.46 17.50
C GLY A 25 -21.00 7.31 18.50
N ASN A 26 -22.25 6.85 18.64
CA ASN A 26 -22.61 5.73 19.53
C ASN A 26 -22.67 4.36 18.83
N LYS A 27 -22.43 4.32 17.51
CA LYS A 27 -22.52 3.08 16.71
C LYS A 27 -21.13 2.47 16.52
N ILE A 28 -21.00 1.18 16.84
CA ILE A 28 -19.79 0.40 16.51
C ILE A 28 -19.81 0.10 15.01
N ILE A 29 -18.73 0.50 14.31
CA ILE A 29 -18.55 0.25 12.88
C ILE A 29 -17.52 -0.82 12.58
N PHE A 30 -16.67 -1.15 13.57
CA PHE A 30 -15.63 -2.15 13.45
C PHE A 30 -15.32 -2.75 14.82
N LYS A 31 -15.07 -4.06 14.84
CA LYS A 31 -14.64 -4.81 16.01
C LYS A 31 -13.50 -5.74 15.61
N ALA A 32 -12.47 -5.79 16.44
CA ALA A 32 -11.41 -6.78 16.37
C ALA A 32 -11.15 -7.41 17.74
N SER A 33 -10.74 -8.68 17.77
CA SER A 33 -10.44 -9.46 18.96
C SER A 33 -8.96 -9.86 18.96
N LEU A 34 -8.31 -9.78 20.12
CA LEU A 34 -6.92 -10.16 20.30
C LEU A 34 -6.79 -11.68 20.37
N GLU A 35 -6.04 -12.27 19.46
CA GLU A 35 -5.68 -13.68 19.46
C GLU A 35 -4.17 -13.79 19.21
N GLN A 36 -3.44 -14.52 20.06
CA GLN A 36 -2.00 -14.76 19.89
C GLN A 36 -1.16 -13.48 19.67
N GLY A 37 -1.53 -12.37 20.32
CA GLY A 37 -0.81 -11.09 20.20
C GLY A 37 -1.18 -10.23 18.98
N LEU A 38 -2.12 -10.67 18.15
CA LEU A 38 -2.62 -9.94 16.98
C LEU A 38 -4.13 -9.71 17.09
N TYR A 39 -4.60 -8.53 16.68
CA TYR A 39 -6.03 -8.23 16.62
C TYR A 39 -6.62 -8.72 15.29
N TYR A 40 -7.55 -9.67 15.35
CA TYR A 40 -8.30 -10.19 14.22
C TYR A 40 -9.65 -9.50 14.13
N ALA A 41 -9.95 -8.95 12.95
CA ALA A 41 -11.29 -8.52 12.61
C ALA A 41 -11.90 -9.55 11.68
N TYR A 42 -13.05 -10.08 12.09
CA TYR A 42 -13.92 -10.86 11.22
C TYR A 42 -14.98 -9.90 10.70
N PRO A 43 -14.81 -9.31 9.51
CA PRO A 43 -15.90 -8.56 8.93
C PRO A 43 -17.00 -9.57 8.60
N ASP A 44 -18.07 -9.59 9.40
CA ASP A 44 -19.36 -10.06 8.92
C ASP A 44 -19.79 -9.06 7.84
N ILE A 45 -19.30 -9.28 6.62
CA ILE A 45 -19.74 -8.53 5.46
C ILE A 45 -21.16 -9.04 5.18
N GLU A 46 -22.15 -8.49 5.88
CA GLU A 46 -23.51 -8.59 5.39
C GLU A 46 -23.51 -8.00 3.97
N PRO A 47 -23.97 -8.75 2.94
CA PRO A 47 -23.89 -8.32 1.54
C PRO A 47 -24.59 -6.97 1.27
N LYS A 48 -25.39 -6.49 2.21
CA LYS A 48 -26.09 -5.20 2.19
C LYS A 48 -25.16 -3.99 2.23
N TYR A 49 -23.95 -4.11 2.79
CA TYR A 49 -22.98 -3.00 2.84
C TYR A 49 -22.08 -2.92 1.60
N ALA A 50 -22.04 -3.95 0.76
CA ALA A 50 -21.29 -3.92 -0.49
C ALA A 50 -21.79 -2.82 -1.45
N SER A 51 -23.08 -2.47 -1.39
CA SER A 51 -23.69 -1.41 -2.20
C SER A 51 -23.39 0.02 -1.73
N SER A 52 -22.96 0.20 -0.48
CA SER A 52 -22.74 1.54 0.10
C SER A 52 -21.26 1.97 0.10
N VAL A 53 -20.32 1.04 -0.05
CA VAL A 53 -18.89 1.37 -0.20
C VAL A 53 -18.58 2.03 -1.55
N GLU A 54 -19.47 1.88 -2.54
CA GLU A 54 -19.34 2.57 -3.83
C GLU A 54 -19.52 4.10 -3.71
N LYS A 55 -20.14 4.60 -2.64
CA LYS A 55 -20.48 6.04 -2.52
C LYS A 55 -19.41 6.93 -1.86
N THR A 56 -18.40 6.38 -1.19
CA THR A 56 -17.42 7.20 -0.42
C THR A 56 -16.01 7.24 -1.02
N PHE A 57 -15.74 6.45 -2.06
CA PHE A 57 -14.53 6.59 -2.87
C PHE A 57 -14.95 6.81 -4.32
N LYS A 58 -15.17 8.07 -4.69
CA LYS A 58 -15.13 8.47 -6.11
C LYS A 58 -13.69 8.33 -6.60
N ILE A 59 -13.27 7.09 -6.86
CA ILE A 59 -12.16 6.80 -7.75
C ILE A 59 -12.78 6.90 -9.14
N GLU A 60 -12.33 7.86 -9.94
CA GLU A 60 -12.80 8.09 -11.32
C GLU A 60 -12.33 6.98 -12.28
N GLY A 61 -12.45 5.71 -11.86
CA GLY A 61 -12.10 4.54 -12.63
C GLY A 61 -13.33 3.69 -12.88
N LYS A 62 -13.46 3.15 -14.10
CA LYS A 62 -14.43 2.07 -14.33
C LYS A 62 -14.10 0.92 -13.34
N PRO A 63 -15.09 0.33 -12.65
CA PRO A 63 -14.85 -0.67 -11.60
C PRO A 63 -14.10 -1.93 -12.09
N ASN A 64 -14.07 -2.14 -13.41
CA ASN A 64 -13.41 -3.27 -14.08
C ASN A 64 -12.14 -2.87 -14.84
N ASP A 65 -11.56 -1.69 -14.57
CA ASP A 65 -10.32 -1.28 -15.21
C ASP A 65 -9.08 -1.83 -14.48
N LEU A 66 -8.05 -2.16 -15.25
CA LEU A 66 -6.79 -2.71 -14.76
C LEU A 66 -6.06 -1.73 -13.82
N MET A 67 -6.16 -0.42 -14.08
CA MET A 67 -5.56 0.62 -13.25
C MET A 67 -6.19 0.66 -11.85
N THR A 68 -7.51 0.63 -11.76
CA THR A 68 -8.24 0.58 -10.48
C THR A 68 -7.79 -0.60 -9.62
N TRP A 69 -7.61 -1.78 -10.24
CA TRP A 69 -7.14 -2.96 -9.53
C TRP A 69 -5.65 -2.89 -9.21
N HIS A 70 -4.83 -2.28 -10.07
CA HIS A 70 -3.42 -2.01 -9.78
C HIS A 70 -3.24 -1.16 -8.51
N GLU A 71 -4.05 -0.11 -8.33
CA GLU A 71 -4.08 0.72 -7.13
C GLU A 71 -4.56 -0.06 -5.90
N ARG A 72 -5.65 -0.83 -6.02
CA ARG A 72 -6.18 -1.67 -4.93
C ARG A 72 -5.19 -2.72 -4.42
N PHE A 73 -4.35 -3.26 -5.32
CA PHE A 73 -3.27 -4.20 -4.98
C PHE A 73 -1.99 -3.51 -4.49
N GLY A 74 -2.06 -2.23 -4.09
CA GLY A 74 -0.93 -1.50 -3.53
C GLY A 74 0.15 -1.20 -4.56
N HIS A 75 -0.26 -0.89 -5.79
CA HIS A 75 0.65 -0.61 -6.90
C HIS A 75 1.59 -1.78 -7.21
N ALA A 76 1.03 -2.98 -7.42
CA ALA A 76 1.81 -4.19 -7.65
C ALA A 76 2.82 -3.99 -8.81
N PRO A 77 4.13 -4.25 -8.62
CA PRO A 77 5.16 -3.92 -9.62
C PRO A 77 4.98 -4.64 -10.95
N ASN A 78 4.45 -5.85 -10.92
CA ASN A 78 4.16 -6.63 -12.11
C ASN A 78 2.65 -6.86 -12.23
N VAL A 79 2.08 -6.22 -13.24
CA VAL A 79 0.65 -6.27 -13.57
C VAL A 79 0.21 -7.66 -14.04
N ASP A 80 1.15 -8.49 -14.51
CA ASP A 80 0.87 -9.89 -14.84
C ASP A 80 0.38 -10.70 -13.65
N TYR A 81 0.79 -10.36 -12.44
CA TYR A 81 0.25 -11.01 -11.25
C TYR A 81 -1.23 -10.69 -11.05
N ILE A 82 -1.64 -9.46 -11.31
CA ILE A 82 -3.05 -9.06 -11.21
C ILE A 82 -3.86 -9.76 -12.31
N LEU A 83 -3.35 -9.78 -13.54
CA LEU A 83 -4.00 -10.48 -14.65
C LEU A 83 -4.10 -11.99 -14.41
N LYS A 84 -3.06 -12.62 -13.86
CA LYS A 84 -3.06 -14.04 -13.50
C LYS A 84 -4.07 -14.33 -12.39
N THR A 85 -4.08 -13.53 -11.33
CA THR A 85 -5.03 -13.64 -10.21
C THR A 85 -6.47 -13.53 -10.71
N SER A 86 -6.73 -12.57 -11.60
CA SER A 86 -8.03 -12.38 -12.25
C SER A 86 -8.43 -13.58 -13.10
N ARG A 87 -7.51 -14.13 -13.91
CA ARG A 87 -7.78 -15.31 -14.73
C ARG A 87 -8.07 -16.56 -13.90
N LEU A 88 -7.38 -16.72 -12.78
CA LEU A 88 -7.52 -17.89 -11.88
C LEU A 88 -8.69 -17.77 -10.89
N ASP A 89 -9.46 -16.67 -10.91
CA ASP A 89 -10.51 -16.39 -9.93
C ASP A 89 -10.03 -16.52 -8.47
N ALA A 90 -8.75 -16.20 -8.24
CA ALA A 90 -8.10 -16.39 -6.94
C ALA A 90 -8.52 -15.36 -5.89
N VAL A 91 -9.23 -14.30 -6.29
CA VAL A 91 -9.74 -13.24 -5.39
C VAL A 91 -11.22 -13.01 -5.66
N ARG A 92 -12.04 -13.17 -4.62
CA ARG A 92 -13.49 -12.93 -4.70
C ARG A 92 -13.75 -11.46 -5.05
N GLY A 93 -14.59 -11.23 -6.06
CA GLY A 93 -14.97 -9.88 -6.51
C GLY A 93 -13.98 -9.22 -7.50
N LEU A 94 -12.89 -9.89 -7.86
CA LEU A 94 -12.00 -9.46 -8.94
C LEU A 94 -12.62 -9.84 -10.31
N PRO A 95 -13.01 -8.88 -11.16
CA PRO A 95 -13.51 -9.17 -12.51
C PRO A 95 -12.42 -9.76 -13.40
N LYS A 96 -12.81 -10.34 -14.55
CA LYS A 96 -11.88 -10.76 -15.60
C LYS A 96 -11.27 -9.54 -16.28
N LEU A 97 -9.99 -9.29 -16.02
CA LEU A 97 -9.24 -8.15 -16.54
C LEU A 97 -8.57 -8.52 -17.86
N LYS A 98 -8.53 -7.55 -18.79
CA LYS A 98 -7.80 -7.67 -20.05
C LYS A 98 -6.46 -6.94 -19.94
N ARG A 99 -5.44 -7.46 -20.64
CA ARG A 99 -4.15 -6.79 -20.74
C ARG A 99 -4.31 -5.48 -21.51
N GLN A 100 -3.79 -4.39 -20.96
CA GLN A 100 -3.61 -3.13 -21.67
C GLN A 100 -2.17 -3.09 -22.22
N LEU A 101 -2.01 -2.86 -23.52
CA LEU A 101 -0.70 -2.90 -24.19
C LEU A 101 0.28 -1.86 -23.62
N ASN A 102 -0.23 -0.67 -23.27
CA ASN A 102 0.55 0.44 -22.73
C ASN A 102 0.08 0.76 -21.31
N PHE A 103 0.06 -0.25 -20.44
CA PHE A 103 -0.24 -0.01 -19.03
C PHE A 103 0.89 0.79 -18.40
N GLU A 104 0.61 2.03 -18.03
CA GLU A 104 1.54 2.90 -17.31
C GLU A 104 0.88 3.47 -16.06
N CYS A 105 1.59 3.38 -14.94
CA CYS A 105 1.22 4.03 -13.70
C CYS A 105 2.31 5.04 -13.36
N GLU A 106 1.99 6.33 -13.49
CA GLU A 106 2.93 7.44 -13.30
C GLU A 106 3.61 7.38 -11.91
N PRO A 107 2.86 7.19 -10.79
CA PRO A 107 3.48 7.00 -9.47
C PRO A 107 4.44 5.82 -9.38
N CYS A 108 4.13 4.69 -10.04
CA CYS A 108 5.02 3.52 -10.08
C CYS A 108 6.27 3.80 -10.91
N ARG A 109 6.11 4.53 -12.02
CA ARG A 109 7.22 4.87 -12.91
C ARG A 109 8.25 5.74 -12.17
N LEU A 110 7.80 6.72 -11.38
CA LEU A 110 8.69 7.59 -10.62
C LEU A 110 9.31 6.89 -9.40
N ASN A 111 8.53 6.07 -8.69
CA ASN A 111 8.92 5.60 -7.35
C ASN A 111 9.38 4.14 -7.28
N LYS A 112 8.97 3.28 -8.23
CA LYS A 112 9.23 1.84 -8.21
C LYS A 112 10.11 1.33 -9.35
N TYR A 113 10.55 2.20 -10.26
CA TYR A 113 11.56 1.79 -11.22
C TYR A 113 12.87 1.47 -10.51
N LYS A 114 13.47 0.33 -10.88
CA LYS A 114 14.79 -0.05 -10.39
C LYS A 114 15.76 1.07 -10.75
N ARG A 115 16.36 1.71 -9.74
CA ARG A 115 17.49 2.61 -9.98
C ARG A 115 18.53 1.82 -10.74
N VAL A 116 18.93 2.34 -11.91
CA VAL A 116 20.04 1.77 -12.66
C VAL A 116 21.23 1.74 -11.71
N SER A 117 21.91 0.59 -11.62
CA SER A 117 23.14 0.54 -10.84
C SER A 117 24.12 1.55 -11.42
N PHE A 118 24.79 2.32 -10.57
CA PHE A 118 25.93 3.11 -11.00
C PHE A 118 26.94 2.18 -11.68
N GLN A 119 27.61 2.68 -12.71
CA GLN A 119 28.73 1.96 -13.31
C GLN A 119 29.74 1.63 -12.22
N SER A 120 30.31 0.43 -12.27
CA SER A 120 31.38 0.06 -11.36
C SER A 120 32.56 1.00 -11.57
N ILE A 121 32.94 1.76 -10.55
CA ILE A 121 34.16 2.56 -10.59
C ILE A 121 35.34 1.58 -10.47
N GLU A 122 36.12 1.41 -11.55
CA GLU A 122 37.22 0.46 -11.61
C GLU A 122 38.36 0.74 -10.61
N CYS A 123 38.48 1.98 -10.12
CA CYS A 123 39.56 2.38 -9.22
C CYS A 123 39.02 3.26 -8.08
N THR A 124 38.52 2.64 -7.02
CA THR A 124 38.16 3.31 -5.75
C THR A 124 39.30 3.36 -4.75
N ARG A 125 40.48 2.81 -5.10
CA ARG A 125 41.63 2.69 -4.20
C ARG A 125 42.86 3.43 -4.72
N SER A 126 43.59 4.04 -3.78
CA SER A 126 44.91 4.59 -4.03
C SER A 126 45.91 3.48 -4.39
N LYS A 127 46.78 3.74 -5.37
CA LYS A 127 47.81 2.79 -5.82
C LYS A 127 49.12 2.86 -5.02
N ALA A 128 49.27 3.89 -4.19
CA ALA A 128 50.42 4.12 -3.32
C ALA A 128 50.00 4.93 -2.07
N PRO A 129 50.79 4.91 -0.98
CA PRO A 129 50.57 5.80 0.16
C PRO A 129 50.48 7.26 -0.27
N LEU A 130 49.56 8.03 0.34
CA LEU A 130 49.34 9.47 0.11
C LEU A 130 48.78 9.88 -1.28
N ASN A 131 48.42 8.95 -2.17
CA ASN A 131 47.83 9.30 -3.48
C ASN A 131 46.39 9.86 -3.41
N LEU A 132 45.65 9.57 -2.34
CA LEU A 132 44.29 10.05 -2.15
C LEU A 132 44.06 10.33 -0.67
N LEU A 133 43.83 11.61 -0.34
CA LEU A 133 43.43 12.05 0.99
C LEU A 133 41.94 12.35 0.94
N HIS A 134 41.14 11.59 1.69
CA HIS A 134 39.72 11.88 1.89
C HIS A 134 39.56 12.52 3.27
N CYS A 135 39.13 13.77 3.31
CA CYS A 135 38.81 14.49 4.53
C CYS A 135 37.36 14.91 4.48
N ASP A 136 36.59 14.54 5.50
CA ASP A 136 35.23 15.01 5.71
C ASP A 136 35.24 16.01 6.87
N VAL A 137 34.38 17.02 6.81
CA VAL A 137 34.22 18.01 7.87
C VAL A 137 32.91 17.71 8.57
N TRP A 138 32.98 17.27 9.82
CA TRP A 138 31.80 17.18 10.66
C TRP A 138 31.71 18.43 11.51
N ASP A 139 30.73 19.26 11.21
CA ASP A 139 30.37 20.39 12.04
C ASP A 139 29.34 19.95 13.09
N GLN A 140 29.48 20.47 14.30
CA GLN A 140 28.51 20.25 15.38
C GLN A 140 27.72 21.54 15.53
N LEU A 141 26.54 21.58 14.91
CA LEU A 141 25.52 22.60 15.14
C LEU A 141 25.24 22.67 16.65
N MET A 142 25.76 23.72 17.29
CA MET A 142 25.25 24.24 18.57
C MET A 142 24.21 25.32 18.30
#